data_AF-A0A936G306-F1
#
_entry.id   AF-A0A936G306-F1
#
_cell.length_a   1.000
_cell.length_b   1.000
_cell.length_c   1.000
_cell.angle_alpha   90.00
_cell.angle_beta   90.00
_cell.angle_gamma   90.00
#
_symmetry.space_group_name_H-M   'P 1'
#
loop_
_entity.id
_entity.type
_entity.pdbx_description
1 polymer ?
#
loop_
_entity_poly.entity_id
_entity_poly.type
_entity_poly.pdbx_seq_one_letter_code
_entity_poly.pdbx_strand_id
1 'polypeptide(L)' 'MAKYDPSTTTLGELLADPDVVAILEKHAPGLTSNPMIGMAAAMPASQAMAMAGGMIGSDVVAAINEEVSAL' A
#
# COMPACT_ATOMS: atom_id res chain seq x y z
N MET A 1 -9.82 6.05 -14.55
CA MET A 1 -9.87 6.86 -13.32
C MET A 1 -9.36 5.95 -12.22
N ALA A 2 -8.18 6.23 -11.67
CA ALA A 2 -7.64 5.40 -10.59
C ALA A 2 -8.67 5.38 -9.45
N LYS A 3 -9.10 4.18 -9.03
CA LYS A 3 -10.10 4.02 -7.95
C LYS A 3 -9.64 4.63 -6.61
N TYR A 4 -8.35 4.84 -6.45
CA TYR A 4 -7.73 5.40 -5.25
C TYR A 4 -6.88 6.60 -5.65
N ASP A 5 -7.21 7.78 -5.12
CA ASP A 5 -6.38 8.96 -5.25
C ASP A 5 -5.42 8.99 -4.04
N PRO A 6 -4.11 8.76 -4.21
CA PRO A 6 -3.16 8.65 -3.10
C PRO A 6 -3.01 9.95 -2.28
N SER A 7 -3.65 11.03 -2.73
CA SER A 7 -3.73 12.33 -2.06
C SER A 7 -4.87 12.40 -1.04
N THR A 8 -5.93 11.61 -1.23
CA THR A 8 -7.16 11.66 -0.40
C THR A 8 -7.42 10.37 0.34
N THR A 9 -7.06 9.22 -0.26
CA THR A 9 -7.23 7.90 0.34
C THR A 9 -6.10 7.56 1.30
N THR A 10 -6.49 7.03 2.45
CA THR A 10 -5.56 6.52 3.45
C THR A 10 -5.05 5.14 3.05
N LEU A 11 -3.88 4.73 3.57
CA LEU A 11 -3.44 3.35 3.37
C LEU A 11 -4.43 2.36 4.00
N GLY A 12 -5.14 2.76 5.05
CA GLY A 12 -6.16 1.91 5.69
C GLY A 12 -7.34 1.60 4.78
N GLU A 13 -7.77 2.56 3.95
CA GLU A 13 -8.80 2.32 2.94
C GLU A 13 -8.30 1.43 1.80
N LEU A 14 -7.02 1.56 1.41
CA LEU A 14 -6.38 0.63 0.48
C LEU A 14 -6.30 -0.78 1.07
N LEU A 15 -5.91 -0.91 2.33
CA LEU A 15 -5.82 -2.19 3.05
C LEU A 15 -7.18 -2.80 3.41
N ALA A 16 -8.25 -2.00 3.37
CA ALA A 16 -9.61 -2.53 3.47
C ALA A 16 -10.01 -3.30 2.22
N ASP A 17 -9.29 -3.11 1.10
CA ASP A 17 -9.50 -3.85 -0.13
C ASP A 17 -8.69 -5.16 -0.13
N PRO A 18 -9.35 -6.33 -0.20
CA PRO A 18 -8.67 -7.62 -0.22
C PRO A 18 -7.77 -7.81 -1.45
N ASP A 19 -8.07 -7.16 -2.59
CA ASP A 19 -7.24 -7.25 -3.79
C ASP A 19 -5.91 -6.51 -3.57
N VAL A 20 -5.95 -5.35 -2.93
CA VAL A 20 -4.75 -4.57 -2.58
C VAL A 20 -3.91 -5.30 -1.54
N VAL A 21 -4.55 -5.89 -0.52
CA VAL A 21 -3.89 -6.75 0.47
C VAL A 21 -3.18 -7.93 -0.19
N ALA A 22 -3.81 -8.58 -1.19
CA ALA A 22 -3.22 -9.68 -1.92
C ALA A 22 -1.99 -9.25 -2.73
N ILE A 23 -2.03 -8.08 -3.40
CA ILE A 23 -0.88 -7.50 -4.11
C ILE A 23 0.25 -7.18 -3.13
N LEU A 24 -0.07 -6.52 -2.01
CA LEU A 24 0.90 -6.17 -0.98
C LEU A 24 1.57 -7.40 -0.39
N GLU A 25 0.82 -8.45 -0.03
CA GLU A 25 1.38 -9.70 0.50
C GLU A 25 2.20 -10.48 -0.55
N LYS A 26 1.81 -10.42 -1.83
CA LYS A 26 2.54 -11.06 -2.93
C LYS A 26 3.94 -10.45 -3.11
N HIS A 27 4.04 -9.13 -3.00
CA HIS A 27 5.29 -8.39 -3.17
C HIS A 27 6.08 -8.22 -1.86
N ALA A 28 5.38 -8.16 -0.74
CA ALA A 28 5.91 -7.93 0.60
C ALA A 28 5.16 -8.82 1.62
N PRO A 29 5.54 -10.11 1.72
CA PRO A 29 4.89 -11.03 2.63
C PRO A 29 5.07 -10.60 4.08
N GLY A 30 3.96 -10.53 4.82
CA GLY A 30 3.93 -10.05 6.20
C GLY A 30 3.84 -8.54 6.35
N LEU A 31 3.79 -7.76 5.25
CA LEU A 31 3.56 -6.32 5.32
C LEU A 31 2.20 -6.04 5.96
N THR A 32 1.14 -6.74 5.55
CA THR A 32 -0.23 -6.50 6.04
C THR A 32 -0.46 -7.02 7.45
N SER A 33 0.41 -7.91 7.92
CA SER A 33 0.43 -8.42 9.30
C SER A 33 1.39 -7.65 10.21
N ASN A 34 2.15 -6.68 9.66
CA ASN A 34 3.12 -5.92 10.44
C ASN A 34 2.38 -4.89 11.33
N PRO A 35 2.68 -4.80 12.64
CA PRO A 35 2.10 -3.76 13.50
C PRO A 35 2.33 -2.33 12.98
N MET A 36 3.40 -2.11 12.19
CA MET A 36 3.62 -0.83 11.51
C MET A 36 2.55 -0.52 10.46
N ILE A 37 1.93 -1.52 9.83
CA ILE A 37 0.89 -1.28 8.83
C ILE A 37 -0.40 -0.75 9.45
N GLY A 38 -0.74 -1.17 10.69
CA GLY A 38 -1.87 -0.60 11.41
C GLY A 38 -1.67 0.88 11.72
N MET A 39 -0.42 1.29 11.94
CA MET A 39 -0.05 2.70 12.11
C MET A 39 -0.02 3.44 10.76
N ALA A 40 0.53 2.81 9.72
CA ALA A 40 0.57 3.37 8.37
C ALA A 40 -0.83 3.45 7.73
N ALA A 41 -1.76 2.58 8.13
CA ALA A 41 -3.17 2.59 7.74
C ALA A 41 -3.87 3.90 8.14
N ALA A 42 -3.49 4.47 9.28
CA ALA A 42 -3.96 5.78 9.73
C ALA A 42 -3.28 6.96 9.00
N MET A 43 -2.24 6.69 8.19
CA MET A 43 -1.52 7.70 7.41
C MET A 43 -2.07 7.80 5.98
N PRO A 44 -1.84 8.95 5.31
CA PRO A 44 -2.10 9.07 3.88
C PRO A 44 -1.35 8.00 3.09
N ALA A 45 -1.98 7.44 2.05
CA ALA A 45 -1.37 6.40 1.21
C ALA A 45 0.01 6.82 0.68
N SER A 46 0.18 8.08 0.29
CA SER A 46 1.48 8.63 -0.14
C SER A 46 2.60 8.48 0.90
N GLN A 47 2.33 8.76 2.18
CA GLN A 47 3.32 8.59 3.26
C GLN A 47 3.59 7.12 3.55
N ALA A 48 2.55 6.30 3.58
CA ALA A 48 2.70 4.88 3.80
C ALA A 48 3.51 4.21 2.68
N MET A 49 3.26 4.57 1.43
CA MET A 49 4.03 4.07 0.27
C MET A 49 5.47 4.57 0.29
N ALA A 50 5.74 5.80 0.76
CA ALA A 50 7.10 6.28 0.97
C ALA A 50 7.85 5.49 2.06
N MET A 51 7.19 5.17 3.18
CA MET A 51 7.77 4.32 4.22
C MET A 51 7.98 2.88 3.74
N ALA A 52 6.99 2.31 3.05
CA ALA A 52 7.12 1.00 2.42
C ALA A 52 8.30 0.99 1.45
N GLY A 53 8.49 2.05 0.65
CA GLY A 53 9.60 2.15 -0.30
C GLY A 53 10.97 2.09 0.38
N GLY A 54 11.08 2.61 1.60
CA GLY A 54 12.27 2.48 2.43
C GLY A 54 12.50 1.08 3.02
N MET A 55 11.46 0.26 3.18
CA MET A 55 11.56 -1.09 3.75
C MET A 55 11.64 -2.21 2.70
N ILE A 56 10.80 -2.15 1.67
CA ILE A 56 10.66 -3.19 0.63
C ILE A 56 11.33 -2.78 -0.69
N GLY A 57 11.81 -1.54 -0.79
CA GLY A 57 12.44 -0.98 -1.99
C GLY A 57 11.44 -0.21 -2.85
N SER A 58 11.90 0.89 -3.43
CA SER A 58 11.10 1.78 -4.28
C SER A 58 10.57 1.10 -5.54
N ASP A 59 11.31 0.13 -6.09
CA ASP A 59 10.89 -0.63 -7.28
C ASP A 59 9.69 -1.53 -6.97
N VAL A 60 9.68 -2.17 -5.80
CA VAL A 60 8.59 -3.02 -5.35
C VAL A 60 7.34 -2.18 -5.08
N VAL A 61 7.50 -1.01 -4.46
CA VAL A 61 6.40 -0.05 -4.25
C VAL A 61 5.83 0.47 -5.56
N ALA A 62 6.67 0.72 -6.57
CA ALA A 62 6.20 1.12 -7.89
C ALA A 62 5.35 0.02 -8.54
N ALA A 63 5.80 -1.24 -8.49
CA ALA A 63 5.05 -2.38 -9.02
C ALA A 63 3.70 -2.57 -8.28
N ILE A 64 3.70 -2.45 -6.95
CA ILE A 64 2.46 -2.50 -6.15
C ILE A 64 1.53 -1.35 -6.54
N ASN A 65 2.02 -0.11 -6.61
CA ASN A 65 1.21 1.04 -7.02
C ASN A 65 0.61 0.83 -8.41
N GLU A 66 1.36 0.28 -9.35
CA GLU A 66 0.91 0.03 -10.71
C GLU A 66 -0.18 -1.05 -10.75
N GLU A 67 0.00 -2.17 -10.04
CA GLU A 67 -1.03 -3.22 -9.90
C GLU A 67 -2.29 -2.67 -9.17
N VAL A 68 -2.12 -1.89 -8.10
CA VAL A 68 -3.23 -1.27 -7.33
C VAL A 68 -3.96 -0.20 -8.14
N SER A 69 -3.25 0.58 -8.95
CA SER A 69 -3.86 1.61 -9.81
C SER A 69 -4.61 1.01 -11.01
N ALA A 70 -4.29 -0.23 -11.38
CA ALA A 70 -4.93 -0.98 -12.45
C ALA A 70 -6.23 -1.69 -12.01
N LEU A 71 -6.48 -1.81 -10.70
CA LEU A 71 -7.75 -2.28 -10.12
C LEU A 71 -8.87 -1.25 -10.23
#